data_AF-A0A401FIR6-F1
#
_entry.id   AF-A0A401FIR6-F1
#
_cell.length_a   1.000
_cell.length_b   1.000
_cell.length_c   1.000
_cell.angle_alpha   90.00
_cell.angle_beta   90.00
_cell.angle_gamma   90.00
#
_symmetry.space_group_name_H-M   'P 1'
#
loop_
_entity.id
_entity.type
_entity.pdbx_description
1 polymer ?
#
loop_
_entity_poly.entity_id
_entity_poly.type
_entity_poly.pdbx_seq_one_letter_code
_entity_poly.pdbx_strand_id
1 'polypeptide(L)'
;MELDLGGIAKGYIADKIKDFWLANDVTSGIINLGGNILLVGQSSHEHGLWNIGIQNPELSRGNDLAVVTIPEASIVTSGVYERFLKTGKHMYHHIIDPLTGYPFETKITGITAITPTSTEAEIWTSLGFFNGVVNASKMAANRGYQVSFIAIYQDHTVEISEDLKSKFTLTDPKYRLLN
;
A
#
# COMPACT_ATOMS: atom_id res chain seq x y z
N MET A 1 18.47 5.93 22.37
CA MET A 1 17.83 6.27 21.09
C MET A 1 18.36 5.28 20.08
N GLU A 2 17.46 4.59 19.38
CA GLU A 2 17.79 3.60 18.35
C GLU A 2 16.97 3.93 17.10
N LEU A 3 17.55 3.73 15.91
CA LEU A 3 16.88 3.97 14.65
C LEU A 3 16.37 2.63 14.11
N ASP A 4 15.06 2.54 13.87
CA ASP A 4 14.44 1.46 13.12
C ASP A 4 13.91 2.01 11.78
N LEU A 5 14.44 1.50 10.68
CA LEU A 5 14.09 1.91 9.32
C LEU A 5 13.15 0.90 8.64
N GLY A 6 12.62 -0.08 9.37
CA GLY A 6 11.79 -1.15 8.81
C GLY A 6 10.54 -0.66 8.06
N GLY A 7 10.01 0.50 8.45
CA GLY A 7 8.85 1.16 7.84
C GLY A 7 9.16 2.09 6.66
N ILE A 8 10.42 2.21 6.21
CA ILE A 8 10.79 3.08 5.08
C ILE A 8 11.87 2.49 4.16
N ALA A 9 12.68 1.57 4.67
CA ALA A 9 13.86 1.06 3.97
C ALA A 9 13.52 0.37 2.64
N LYS A 10 12.42 -0.39 2.57
CA LYS A 10 12.03 -1.09 1.34
C LYS A 10 11.69 -0.09 0.23
N GLY A 11 10.96 0.97 0.56
CA GLY A 11 10.67 2.04 -0.39
C GLY A 11 11.93 2.69 -0.94
N TYR A 12 12.86 3.07 -0.07
CA TYR A 12 14.14 3.63 -0.49
C TYR A 12 14.95 2.69 -1.38
N ILE A 13 15.03 1.40 -1.01
CA ILE A 13 15.75 0.40 -1.80
C ILE A 13 15.09 0.19 -3.17
N ALA A 14 13.75 0.14 -3.24
CA ALA A 14 13.03 0.00 -4.50
C ALA A 14 13.33 1.18 -5.45
N ASP A 15 13.31 2.41 -4.93
CA ASP A 15 13.65 3.60 -5.71
C ASP A 15 15.10 3.53 -6.22
N LYS A 16 16.05 3.05 -5.39
CA LYS A 16 17.45 2.85 -5.82
C LYS A 16 17.64 1.75 -6.84
N ILE A 17 16.84 0.69 -6.80
CA ILE A 17 16.83 -0.34 -7.84
C ILE A 17 16.31 0.26 -9.16
N LYS A 18 15.26 1.10 -9.12
CA LYS A 18 14.77 1.80 -10.31
C LYS A 18 15.82 2.73 -10.90
N ASP A 19 16.48 3.55 -10.08
CA ASP A 19 17.59 4.41 -10.52
C ASP A 19 18.67 3.58 -11.23
N PHE A 20 19.05 2.43 -10.66
CA PHE A 20 20.03 1.52 -11.22
C PHE A 20 19.57 0.88 -12.55
N TRP A 21 18.30 0.47 -12.65
CA TRP A 21 17.73 -0.08 -13.89
C TRP A 21 17.79 0.93 -15.02
N LEU A 22 17.35 2.17 -14.78
CA LEU A 22 17.35 3.23 -15.78
C LEU A 22 18.78 3.58 -16.23
N ALA A 23 19.75 3.55 -15.32
CA ALA A 23 21.16 3.77 -15.65
C ALA A 23 21.79 2.64 -16.50
N ASN A 24 21.14 1.48 -16.58
CA ASN A 24 21.55 0.32 -17.36
C ASN A 24 20.57 -0.01 -18.51
N ASP A 25 19.83 1.00 -18.98
CA ASP A 25 18.86 0.89 -20.09
C ASP A 25 17.72 -0.12 -19.88
N VAL A 26 17.45 -0.51 -18.63
CA VAL A 26 16.28 -1.31 -18.24
C VAL A 26 15.12 -0.37 -17.95
N THR A 27 14.23 -0.21 -18.94
CA THR A 27 13.18 0.83 -18.92
C THR A 27 11.78 0.32 -18.58
N SER A 28 11.60 -0.98 -18.40
CA SER A 28 10.31 -1.57 -18.03
C SER A 28 10.47 -2.79 -17.12
N GLY A 29 9.58 -2.91 -16.13
CA GLY A 29 9.48 -4.10 -15.27
C GLY A 29 8.80 -3.80 -13.93
N ILE A 30 8.80 -4.81 -13.06
CA ILE A 30 8.25 -4.72 -11.71
C ILE A 30 9.36 -5.01 -10.70
N ILE A 31 9.57 -4.09 -9.77
CA ILE A 31 10.41 -4.28 -8.59
C ILE A 31 9.46 -4.65 -7.44
N ASN A 32 9.65 -5.83 -6.84
CA ASN A 32 8.81 -6.31 -5.74
C ASN A 32 9.68 -6.71 -4.54
N LEU A 33 9.61 -5.91 -3.47
CA LEU A 33 10.31 -6.16 -2.21
C LEU A 33 9.31 -6.60 -1.14
N GLY A 34 8.89 -7.87 -1.22
CA GLY A 34 8.00 -8.47 -0.22
C GLY A 34 6.56 -7.93 -0.21
N GLY A 35 6.09 -7.42 -1.34
CA GLY A 35 4.78 -6.75 -1.49
C GLY A 35 4.88 -5.24 -1.60
N ASN A 36 6.04 -4.64 -1.34
CA ASN A 36 6.33 -3.27 -1.75
C ASN A 36 6.62 -3.27 -3.27
N ILE A 37 5.67 -2.81 -4.07
CA ILE A 37 5.75 -2.84 -5.53
C ILE A 37 6.16 -1.46 -6.07
N LEU A 38 7.08 -1.45 -7.03
CA LEU A 38 7.40 -0.29 -7.86
C LEU A 38 7.38 -0.73 -9.33
N LEU A 39 6.45 -0.14 -10.07
CA LEU A 39 6.30 -0.35 -11.50
C LEU A 39 7.25 0.61 -12.22
N VAL A 40 7.93 0.11 -13.24
CA VAL A 40 8.87 0.88 -14.05
C VAL A 40 8.39 0.82 -15.49
N GLY A 41 8.26 1.99 -16.14
CA GLY A 41 7.83 2.11 -17.52
C GLY A 41 6.43 1.58 -17.81
N GLN A 42 6.18 1.32 -19.08
CA GLN A 42 4.93 0.73 -19.55
C GLN A 42 4.97 -0.79 -19.43
N SER A 43 3.82 -1.37 -19.12
CA SER A 43 3.65 -2.82 -19.12
C SER A 43 3.74 -3.39 -20.54
N SER A 44 4.11 -4.67 -20.65
CA SER A 44 4.05 -5.43 -21.90
C SER A 44 2.63 -5.83 -22.33
N HIS A 45 1.59 -5.49 -21.55
CA HIS A 45 0.20 -5.65 -21.95
C HIS A 45 -0.18 -4.70 -23.10
N GLU A 46 -1.18 -5.07 -23.91
CA GLU A 46 -1.60 -4.28 -25.09
C GLU A 46 -1.95 -2.83 -24.78
N HIS A 47 -2.51 -2.56 -23.60
CA HIS A 47 -2.90 -1.23 -23.15
C HIS A 47 -1.78 -0.47 -22.41
N GLY A 48 -0.59 -1.06 -22.26
CA GLY A 48 0.58 -0.43 -21.63
C GLY A 48 0.48 -0.17 -20.11
N LEU A 49 -0.58 -0.66 -19.44
CA LEU A 49 -0.81 -0.50 -18.00
C LEU A 49 -0.53 -1.80 -17.24
N TRP A 50 -0.19 -1.68 -15.98
CA TRP A 50 0.06 -2.79 -15.07
C TRP A 50 -1.22 -3.18 -14.33
N ASN A 51 -1.43 -4.49 -14.12
CA ASN A 51 -2.52 -5.02 -13.31
C ASN A 51 -1.95 -5.53 -12.00
N ILE A 52 -2.28 -4.88 -10.89
CA ILE A 52 -1.72 -5.18 -9.57
C ILE A 52 -2.82 -5.65 -8.63
N GLY A 53 -2.61 -6.85 -8.06
CA GLY A 53 -3.49 -7.42 -7.07
C GLY A 53 -3.40 -6.68 -5.73
N ILE A 54 -4.55 -6.46 -5.10
CA ILE A 54 -4.68 -5.97 -3.74
C ILE A 54 -4.99 -7.17 -2.85
N GLN A 55 -4.04 -7.55 -2.00
CA GLN A 55 -4.12 -8.74 -1.15
C GLN A 55 -5.38 -8.76 -0.29
N ASN A 56 -6.05 -9.91 -0.25
CA ASN A 56 -7.12 -10.15 0.69
C ASN A 56 -6.53 -10.36 2.11
N PRO A 57 -6.89 -9.52 3.11
CA PRO A 57 -6.34 -9.60 4.46
C PRO A 57 -6.71 -10.89 5.22
N GLU A 58 -7.73 -11.61 4.75
CA GLU A 58 -8.23 -12.83 5.40
C GLU A 58 -7.73 -14.13 4.74
N LEU A 59 -7.09 -14.03 3.56
CA LEU A 59 -6.60 -15.19 2.82
C LEU A 59 -5.07 -15.25 2.83
N SER A 60 -4.51 -16.40 2.47
CA SER A 60 -3.07 -16.54 2.31
C SER A 60 -2.56 -15.64 1.17
N ARG A 61 -1.29 -15.24 1.29
CA ARG A 61 -0.61 -14.41 0.28
C ARG A 61 -0.79 -14.97 -1.13
N GLY A 62 -1.07 -14.09 -2.09
CA GLY A 62 -1.34 -14.44 -3.50
C GLY A 62 -2.82 -14.64 -3.83
N ASN A 63 -3.72 -14.33 -2.88
CA ASN A 63 -5.15 -14.26 -3.13
C ASN A 63 -5.60 -12.80 -2.97
N ASP A 64 -5.99 -12.19 -4.07
CA ASP A 64 -6.34 -10.78 -4.14
C ASP A 64 -7.86 -10.57 -3.97
N LEU A 65 -8.26 -9.52 -3.24
CA LEU A 65 -9.66 -9.10 -3.15
C LEU A 65 -10.06 -8.13 -4.26
N ALA A 66 -9.07 -7.48 -4.88
CA ALA A 66 -9.24 -6.52 -5.97
C ALA A 66 -8.02 -6.47 -6.87
N VAL A 67 -8.19 -5.84 -8.03
CA VAL A 67 -7.12 -5.52 -8.97
C VAL A 67 -7.18 -4.02 -9.28
N VAL A 68 -6.01 -3.37 -9.33
CA VAL A 68 -5.86 -2.00 -9.80
C VAL A 68 -5.06 -1.97 -11.11
N THR A 69 -5.60 -1.30 -12.13
CA THR A 69 -4.98 -1.16 -13.46
C THR A 69 -4.43 0.25 -13.63
N ILE A 70 -3.11 0.40 -13.58
CA ILE A 70 -2.41 1.69 -13.44
C ILE A 70 -1.13 1.78 -14.28
N PRO A 71 -0.68 2.99 -14.64
CA PRO A 71 0.62 3.18 -15.27
C PRO A 71 1.76 2.99 -14.25
N GLU A 72 2.97 3.42 -14.62
CA GLU A 72 4.12 3.52 -13.72
C GLU A 72 3.76 4.24 -12.41
N ALA A 73 3.96 3.55 -11.28
CA ALA A 73 3.74 4.05 -9.92
C ALA A 73 4.36 3.08 -8.90
N SER A 74 4.53 3.54 -7.67
CA SER A 74 4.72 2.65 -6.51
C SER A 74 3.38 2.32 -5.86
N ILE A 75 3.25 1.08 -5.37
CA ILE A 75 2.09 0.51 -4.69
C ILE A 75 2.62 -0.21 -3.46
N VAL A 76 2.34 0.34 -2.27
CA VAL A 76 2.84 -0.21 -1.00
C VAL A 76 1.68 -0.41 -0.05
N THR A 77 1.58 -1.63 0.48
CA THR A 77 0.53 -2.03 1.42
C THR A 77 1.09 -2.24 2.83
N SER A 78 0.42 -1.68 3.82
CA SER A 78 0.60 -2.00 5.24
C SER A 78 -0.67 -2.65 5.76
N GLY A 79 -0.53 -3.74 6.51
CA GLY A 79 -1.67 -4.47 7.05
C GLY A 79 -1.39 -5.06 8.42
N VAL A 80 -2.41 -5.12 9.27
CA VAL A 80 -2.31 -5.72 10.62
C VAL A 80 -2.14 -7.23 10.60
N TYR A 81 -2.45 -7.86 9.46
CA TYR A 81 -2.39 -9.31 9.24
C TYR A 81 -1.01 -9.82 8.80
N GLU A 82 -0.09 -8.93 8.42
CA GLU A 82 1.22 -9.34 7.89
C GLU A 82 2.15 -9.93 8.96
N ARG A 83 2.16 -9.31 10.15
CA ARG A 83 2.97 -9.76 11.29
C ARG A 83 2.23 -9.48 12.59
N PHE A 84 1.96 -10.53 13.34
CA PHE A 84 1.28 -10.45 14.62
C PHE A 84 1.75 -11.53 15.60
N LEU A 85 1.63 -11.23 16.89
CA LEU A 85 1.77 -12.16 17.98
C LEU A 85 0.38 -12.47 18.55
N LYS A 86 0.04 -13.76 18.67
CA LYS A 86 -1.17 -14.21 19.37
C LYS A 86 -0.79 -14.75 20.73
N THR A 87 -1.31 -14.14 21.80
CA THR A 87 -1.14 -14.65 23.17
C THR A 87 -2.47 -14.63 23.91
N GLY A 88 -2.90 -15.81 24.37
CA GLY A 88 -4.24 -16.02 24.90
C GLY A 88 -5.33 -15.65 23.89
N LYS A 89 -6.20 -14.71 24.28
CA LYS A 89 -7.29 -14.18 23.44
C LYS A 89 -6.91 -12.89 22.68
N HIS A 90 -5.72 -12.36 22.89
CA HIS A 90 -5.29 -11.09 22.32
C HIS A 90 -4.39 -11.29 21.10
N MET A 91 -4.52 -10.37 20.16
CA MET A 91 -3.73 -10.29 18.93
C MET A 91 -2.98 -8.96 18.93
N TYR A 92 -1.65 -9.02 18.78
CA TYR A 92 -0.77 -7.86 18.79
C TYR A 92 -0.08 -7.75 17.44
N HIS A 93 -0.46 -6.79 16.61
CA HIS A 93 0.21 -6.56 15.33
C HIS A 93 1.45 -5.66 15.49
N HIS A 94 2.32 -5.68 14.49
CA HIS A 94 3.63 -5.01 14.49
C HIS A 94 3.60 -3.48 14.31
N ILE A 95 2.42 -2.87 14.11
CA ILE A 95 2.30 -1.42 13.93
C ILE A 95 2.02 -0.81 15.29
N ILE A 96 3.02 -0.13 15.86
CA ILE A 96 3.00 0.37 17.23
C ILE A 96 2.54 1.83 17.26
N ASP A 97 1.65 2.14 18.20
CA ASP A 97 1.33 3.52 18.55
C ASP A 97 2.48 4.11 19.37
N PRO A 98 3.16 5.18 18.87
CA PRO A 98 4.30 5.77 19.55
C PRO A 98 3.94 6.45 20.88
N LEU A 99 2.66 6.75 21.13
CA LEU A 99 2.21 7.36 22.39
C LEU A 99 2.01 6.33 23.49
N THR A 100 1.57 5.12 23.14
CA THR A 100 1.22 4.08 24.12
C THR A 100 2.27 2.97 24.21
N GLY A 101 3.04 2.75 23.15
CA GLY A 101 3.95 1.60 23.02
C GLY A 101 3.25 0.27 22.75
N TYR A 102 1.92 0.28 22.53
CA TYR A 102 1.11 -0.89 22.19
C TYR A 102 0.72 -0.89 20.70
N PRO A 103 0.25 -2.02 20.15
CA PRO A 103 -0.30 -2.04 18.79
C PRO A 103 -1.40 -1.01 18.61
N PHE A 104 -1.38 -0.31 17.48
CA PHE A 104 -2.33 0.75 17.16
C PHE A 104 -3.75 0.21 16.95
N GLU A 105 -4.71 0.70 17.74
CA GLU A 105 -6.12 0.30 17.60
C GLU A 105 -6.73 0.92 16.34
N THR A 106 -7.16 0.07 15.38
CA THR A 106 -7.76 0.53 14.13
C THR A 106 -8.83 -0.43 13.61
N LYS A 107 -9.74 0.11 12.79
CA LYS A 107 -10.70 -0.66 11.99
C LYS A 107 -10.16 -1.02 10.60
N ILE A 108 -9.03 -0.45 10.20
CA ILE A 108 -8.37 -0.71 8.92
C ILE A 108 -7.59 -2.03 9.05
N THR A 109 -7.89 -3.00 8.20
CA THR A 109 -7.15 -4.27 8.12
C THR A 109 -5.93 -4.14 7.21
N GLY A 110 -6.07 -3.38 6.13
CA GLY A 110 -5.00 -3.10 5.18
C GLY A 110 -5.18 -1.74 4.53
N ILE A 111 -4.08 -1.05 4.29
CA ILE A 111 -4.05 0.22 3.55
C ILE A 111 -2.96 0.13 2.50
N THR A 112 -3.29 0.57 1.29
CA THR A 112 -2.37 0.65 0.17
C THR A 112 -2.26 2.11 -0.26
N ALA A 113 -1.04 2.63 -0.36
CA ALA A 113 -0.77 3.93 -0.98
C ALA A 113 -0.18 3.73 -2.38
N ILE A 114 -0.66 4.54 -3.32
CA ILE A 114 -0.17 4.64 -4.69
C ILE A 114 0.44 6.02 -4.87
N THR A 115 1.73 6.09 -5.22
CA THR A 115 2.49 7.34 -5.32
C THR A 115 3.56 7.25 -6.42
N PRO A 116 4.18 8.38 -6.84
CA PRO A 116 5.24 8.36 -7.83
C PRO A 116 6.52 7.61 -7.40
N THR A 117 6.86 7.64 -6.10
CA THR A 117 8.08 7.01 -5.56
C THR A 117 7.76 6.05 -4.42
N SER A 118 8.54 5.00 -4.28
CA SER A 118 8.27 3.99 -3.28
C SER A 118 8.56 4.43 -1.86
N THR A 119 9.49 5.36 -1.68
CA THR A 119 9.73 6.00 -0.37
C THR A 119 8.52 6.82 0.08
N GLU A 120 7.90 7.58 -0.82
CA GLU A 120 6.66 8.33 -0.51
C GLU A 120 5.51 7.38 -0.18
N ALA A 121 5.38 6.27 -0.90
CA ALA A 121 4.37 5.27 -0.61
C ALA A 121 4.49 4.75 0.84
N GLU A 122 5.67 4.33 1.30
CA GLU A 122 5.88 3.86 2.69
C GLU A 122 5.48 4.92 3.74
N ILE A 123 5.84 6.19 3.49
CA ILE A 123 5.47 7.32 4.37
C ILE A 123 3.96 7.49 4.41
N TRP A 124 3.31 7.57 3.25
CA TRP A 124 1.89 7.85 3.16
C TRP A 124 1.02 6.70 3.62
N THR A 125 1.44 5.45 3.40
CA THR A 125 0.76 4.27 3.94
C THR A 125 0.74 4.32 5.46
N SER A 126 1.86 4.67 6.10
CA SER A 126 1.95 4.83 7.55
C SER A 126 1.07 5.99 8.05
N LEU A 127 1.16 7.17 7.43
CA LEU A 127 0.34 8.33 7.79
C LEU A 127 -1.16 8.07 7.60
N GLY A 128 -1.55 7.40 6.52
CA GLY A 128 -2.93 6.98 6.25
C GLY A 128 -3.45 5.99 7.27
N PHE A 129 -2.60 5.07 7.75
CA PHE A 129 -2.96 4.12 8.79
C PHE A 129 -3.30 4.82 10.12
N PHE A 130 -2.50 5.80 10.53
CA PHE A 130 -2.69 6.53 11.79
C PHE A 130 -3.76 7.62 11.74
N ASN A 131 -3.93 8.30 10.60
CA ASN A 131 -4.81 9.47 10.49
C ASN A 131 -6.14 9.19 9.77
N GLY A 132 -6.26 8.01 9.16
CA GLY A 132 -7.31 7.68 8.20
C GLY A 132 -7.02 8.27 6.81
N VAL A 133 -7.50 7.59 5.77
CA VAL A 133 -7.18 7.94 4.37
C VAL A 133 -7.66 9.33 3.97
N VAL A 134 -8.85 9.76 4.42
CA VAL A 134 -9.38 11.11 4.11
C VAL A 134 -8.46 12.21 4.62
N ASN A 135 -7.99 12.10 5.87
CA ASN A 135 -7.11 13.11 6.46
C ASN A 135 -5.71 13.05 5.83
N ALA A 136 -5.18 11.85 5.59
CA ALA A 136 -3.89 11.68 4.93
C ALA A 136 -3.91 12.26 3.51
N SER A 137 -4.97 12.05 2.72
CA SER A 137 -5.13 12.67 1.40
C SER A 137 -5.13 14.19 1.46
N LYS A 138 -5.83 14.80 2.44
CA LYS A 138 -5.80 16.25 2.65
C LYS A 138 -4.41 16.74 3.04
N MET A 139 -3.72 16.01 3.92
CA MET A 139 -2.35 16.33 4.33
C MET A 139 -1.36 16.29 3.17
N ALA A 140 -1.53 15.33 2.26
CA ALA A 140 -0.72 15.17 1.06
C ALA A 140 -0.96 16.31 0.06
N ALA A 141 -2.23 16.57 -0.26
CA ALA A 141 -2.63 17.66 -1.16
C ALA A 141 -2.10 19.02 -0.67
N ASN A 142 -2.23 19.32 0.63
CA ASN A 142 -1.73 20.57 1.22
C ASN A 142 -0.20 20.72 1.16
N ARG A 143 0.53 19.62 0.97
CA ARG A 143 1.98 19.59 0.85
C ARG A 143 2.47 19.36 -0.58
N GLY A 144 1.56 19.30 -1.56
CA GLY A 144 1.88 19.10 -2.96
C GLY A 144 2.21 17.66 -3.36
N TYR A 145 1.89 16.67 -2.52
CA TYR A 145 2.08 15.26 -2.84
C TYR A 145 0.90 14.68 -3.60
N GLN A 146 1.19 13.82 -4.57
CA GLN A 146 0.20 13.01 -5.28
C GLN A 146 0.14 11.63 -4.63
N VAL A 147 -0.96 11.35 -3.96
CA VAL A 147 -1.21 10.05 -3.33
C VAL A 147 -2.64 9.63 -3.54
N SER A 148 -2.80 8.36 -3.87
CA SER A 148 -4.10 7.68 -3.92
C SER A 148 -4.06 6.53 -2.92
N PHE A 149 -5.17 6.33 -2.20
CA PHE A 149 -5.29 5.28 -1.20
C PHE A 149 -6.35 4.25 -1.59
N ILE A 150 -6.12 3.02 -1.13
CA ILE A 150 -7.09 1.94 -1.03
C ILE A 150 -7.03 1.45 0.42
N ALA A 151 -8.09 1.66 1.21
CA ALA A 151 -8.21 1.15 2.58
C ALA A 151 -9.26 0.05 2.65
N ILE A 152 -8.91 -1.04 3.32
CA ILE A 152 -9.75 -2.20 3.57
C ILE A 152 -10.08 -2.21 5.06
N TYR A 153 -11.36 -2.33 5.39
CA TYR A 153 -11.86 -2.30 6.76
C TYR A 153 -12.31 -3.68 7.24
N GLN A 154 -12.40 -3.83 8.57
CA GLN A 154 -12.82 -5.08 9.23
C GLN A 154 -14.26 -5.50 8.91
N ASP A 155 -15.12 -4.57 8.52
CA ASP A 155 -16.53 -4.80 8.15
C ASP A 155 -16.71 -5.12 6.65
N HIS A 156 -15.63 -5.55 5.99
CA HIS A 156 -15.56 -5.87 4.57
C HIS A 156 -15.88 -4.68 3.65
N THR A 157 -15.72 -3.46 4.16
CA THR A 157 -15.80 -2.27 3.32
C THR A 157 -14.44 -1.86 2.77
N VAL A 158 -14.44 -1.24 1.59
CA VAL A 158 -13.24 -0.75 0.91
C VAL A 158 -13.44 0.72 0.54
N GLU A 159 -12.56 1.59 0.99
CA GLU A 159 -12.53 3.02 0.63
C GLU A 159 -11.39 3.26 -0.36
N ILE A 160 -11.67 3.93 -1.47
CA ILE A 160 -10.68 4.25 -2.50
C ILE A 160 -10.69 5.74 -2.80
N SER A 161 -9.53 6.26 -3.20
CA SER A 161 -9.45 7.62 -3.73
C SER A 161 -10.21 7.76 -5.07
N GLU A 162 -10.77 8.93 -5.31
CA GLU A 162 -11.63 9.21 -6.47
C GLU A 162 -10.96 8.88 -7.81
N ASP A 163 -9.68 9.15 -7.95
CA ASP A 163 -8.88 8.93 -9.15
C ASP A 163 -8.63 7.43 -9.47
N LEU A 164 -9.00 6.53 -8.55
CA LEU A 164 -8.92 5.08 -8.72
C LEU A 164 -10.25 4.44 -9.13
N LYS A 165 -11.39 5.16 -9.08
CA LYS A 165 -12.72 4.56 -9.35
C LYS A 165 -12.84 3.86 -10.70
N SER A 166 -12.19 4.38 -11.75
CA SER A 166 -12.19 3.76 -13.09
C SER A 166 -11.07 2.74 -13.30
N LYS A 167 -10.15 2.61 -12.35
CA LYS A 167 -8.94 1.77 -12.42
C LYS A 167 -9.02 0.57 -11.47
N PHE A 168 -9.97 0.57 -10.54
CA PHE A 168 -10.10 -0.41 -9.49
C PHE A 168 -11.26 -1.37 -9.80
N THR A 169 -10.97 -2.66 -9.75
CA THR A 169 -11.96 -3.73 -9.90
C THR A 169 -11.97 -4.59 -8.64
N LEU A 170 -13.10 -4.62 -7.94
CA LEU A 170 -13.30 -5.53 -6.82
C LEU A 170 -13.62 -6.93 -7.36
N THR A 171 -12.86 -7.94 -6.94
CA THR A 171 -12.99 -9.33 -7.42
C THR A 171 -13.61 -10.26 -6.38
N ASP A 172 -13.51 -9.92 -5.09
CA ASP A 172 -14.11 -10.69 -4.00
C ASP A 172 -15.50 -10.14 -3.63
N PRO A 173 -16.59 -10.92 -3.81
CA PRO A 173 -17.96 -10.48 -3.52
C PRO A 173 -18.25 -10.29 -2.03
N LYS A 174 -17.37 -10.73 -1.13
CA LYS A 174 -17.49 -10.49 0.31
C LYS A 174 -17.31 -9.01 0.65
N TYR A 175 -16.53 -8.30 -0.16
CA TYR A 175 -16.22 -6.90 0.05
C TYR A 175 -17.17 -5.99 -0.72
N ARG A 176 -17.30 -4.74 -0.25
CA ARG A 176 -18.04 -3.68 -0.97
C ARG A 176 -17.34 -2.34 -0.89
N LEU A 177 -17.42 -1.54 -1.95
CA LEU A 177 -16.92 -0.17 -1.93
C LEU A 177 -17.79 0.70 -1.00
N LEU A 178 -17.12 1.62 -0.28
CA LEU A 178 -17.78 2.76 0.37
C LEU A 178 -18.08 3.80 -0.71
N ASN A 179 -19.35 4.21 -0.77
CA ASN A 179 -19.81 5.26 -1.68
C ASN A 179 -19.38 6.64 -1.23
#